data_AF-A0A520YFH7-F1
#
_entry.id   AF-A0A520YFH7-F1
#
_cell.length_a   1.000
_cell.length_b   1.000
_cell.length_c   1.000
_cell.angle_alpha   90.00
_cell.angle_beta   90.00
_cell.angle_gamma   90.00
#
_symmetry.space_group_name_H-M   'P 1'
#
loop_
_entity.id
_entity.type
_entity.pdbx_description
1 polymer ?
#
loop_
_entity_poly.entity_id
_entity_poly.type
_entity_poly.pdbx_seq_one_letter_code
_entity_poly.pdbx_strand_id
1 'polypeptide(L)'
;MAILLETSRAPAGEDGNPALESLEFGVAKRVKRVAIVFSGGPAPAANAVIAAVTTSFLEVGIEVLGIFHGYTNLQDYDPVSHPMVALEHFRSLAPADIRGIRNTRGIIIGTARVNPGAPIVTPSDLFNPEKTERLARIHHALADLGVDALISIGGDDTLKTANYLYQYQLHHVAQENRVRIVHLPKTIDNDYRGIDFTFGFFTAVDVMAKELLNLRADCIATSSYFMVETMGRKAGWLSYGVAIAGEASMVVSTEDVQGDLAIEEARVDPVTGEKTVELRLSITALVDRIVDLMLERERRDQYYGTVVLAEGLAELLPQNASAGLPRDEHGHIRLAAFDLAKLACDRVQARYEERTGRRKKVRHIQLGYESRCAPPHAFDVMLASQLGIGAYRALIEEQLDGHMVSVSGQLDLHYIEFSKLINAKTLRTDVRLIPSGSDFHRLARFLEAQSGRFHAWSPGQRFEPESEKPSE
;
A
#
# COMPACT_ATOMS: atom_id res chain seq x y z
N MET A 1 -8.41 -53.51 13.20
CA MET A 1 -8.76 -53.38 14.62
C MET A 1 -9.38 -52.01 14.81
N ALA A 2 -10.70 -51.97 14.91
CA ALA A 2 -11.48 -50.75 15.07
C ALA A 2 -11.48 -50.32 16.54
N ILE A 3 -11.32 -49.03 16.81
CA ILE A 3 -11.56 -48.40 18.12
C ILE A 3 -12.31 -47.10 17.79
N LEU A 4 -13.63 -47.18 17.63
CA LEU A 4 -14.67 -46.81 18.61
C LEU A 4 -14.66 -45.32 18.98
N LEU A 5 -15.51 -44.58 18.25
CA LEU A 5 -16.09 -43.30 18.61
C LEU A 5 -17.02 -43.49 19.80
N GLU A 6 -16.79 -42.75 20.89
CA GLU A 6 -17.80 -42.51 21.92
C GLU A 6 -18.23 -41.04 21.90
N THR A 7 -19.47 -40.85 21.47
CA THR A 7 -20.24 -39.61 21.58
C THR A 7 -20.89 -39.56 22.96
N SER A 8 -20.47 -38.63 23.84
CA SER A 8 -21.25 -38.29 25.03
C SER A 8 -22.13 -37.07 24.75
N ARG A 9 -23.44 -37.28 24.67
CA ARG A 9 -24.47 -36.23 24.76
C ARG A 9 -24.54 -35.72 26.21
N ALA A 10 -24.41 -34.40 26.40
CA ALA A 10 -24.79 -33.74 27.65
C ALA A 10 -26.31 -33.45 27.65
N PRO A 11 -26.98 -33.47 28.82
CA PRO A 11 -28.42 -33.29 28.90
C PRO A 11 -28.82 -31.82 28.78
N ALA A 12 -30.01 -31.59 28.22
CA ALA A 12 -30.70 -30.30 28.25
C ALA A 12 -31.14 -29.97 29.69
N GLY A 13 -30.78 -28.79 30.16
CA GLY A 13 -31.28 -28.19 31.39
C GLY A 13 -31.42 -26.68 31.17
N GLU A 14 -32.66 -26.21 31.15
CA GLU A 14 -33.00 -24.82 31.47
C GLU A 14 -32.57 -24.58 32.92
N ASP A 15 -31.73 -23.57 33.15
CA ASP A 15 -31.75 -22.72 34.35
C ASP A 15 -30.66 -21.65 34.23
N GLY A 16 -31.00 -20.43 34.64
CA GLY A 16 -30.26 -19.19 34.36
C GLY A 16 -28.80 -19.23 34.81
N ASN A 17 -27.92 -18.71 33.96
CA ASN A 17 -26.48 -18.60 34.22
C ASN A 17 -26.19 -17.44 35.19
N PRO A 18 -25.75 -17.68 36.44
CA PRO A 18 -25.32 -16.65 37.37
C PRO A 18 -23.79 -16.64 37.47
N ALA A 19 -23.10 -16.51 36.34
CA ALA A 19 -21.64 -16.49 36.27
C ALA A 19 -21.10 -15.27 35.51
N LEU A 20 -21.65 -14.09 35.79
CA LEU A 20 -21.12 -12.80 35.32
C LEU A 20 -20.88 -11.79 36.45
N GLU A 21 -20.84 -12.24 37.70
CA GLU A 21 -20.44 -11.39 38.82
C GLU A 21 -19.25 -12.00 39.56
N SER A 22 -18.28 -11.13 39.85
CA SER A 22 -17.11 -11.31 40.72
C SER A 22 -15.90 -12.08 40.18
N LEU A 23 -15.07 -11.36 39.44
CA LEU A 23 -13.60 -11.47 39.52
C LEU A 23 -13.03 -10.09 39.18
N GLU A 24 -12.93 -9.22 40.19
CA GLU A 24 -12.26 -7.93 40.09
C GLU A 24 -10.75 -8.13 40.02
N PHE A 25 -10.25 -8.31 38.79
CA PHE A 25 -8.89 -7.96 38.41
C PHE A 25 -8.99 -6.71 37.53
N GLY A 26 -8.17 -5.68 37.82
CA GLY A 26 -8.22 -4.32 37.26
C GLY A 26 -8.89 -4.24 35.87
N VAL A 27 -10.17 -3.87 35.87
CA VAL A 27 -11.05 -4.07 34.72
C VAL A 27 -10.69 -3.07 33.62
N ALA A 28 -10.12 -3.57 32.53
CA ALA A 28 -9.90 -2.77 31.34
C ALA A 28 -11.24 -2.17 30.87
N LYS A 29 -11.25 -0.86 30.55
CA LYS A 29 -12.46 -0.12 30.13
C LYS A 29 -13.24 -0.90 29.07
N ARG A 30 -14.52 -1.19 29.32
CA ARG A 30 -15.39 -1.90 28.37
C ARG A 30 -15.62 -1.03 27.13
N VAL A 31 -15.28 -1.55 25.95
CA VAL A 31 -15.51 -0.90 24.66
C VAL A 31 -17.00 -0.90 24.35
N LYS A 32 -17.61 0.29 24.23
CA LYS A 32 -19.02 0.50 23.87
C LYS A 32 -19.18 1.19 22.51
N ARG A 33 -18.17 1.94 22.09
CA ARG A 33 -18.16 2.66 20.82
C ARG A 33 -16.78 2.64 20.17
N VAL A 34 -16.73 2.34 18.88
CA VAL A 34 -15.50 2.39 18.07
C VAL A 34 -15.63 3.37 16.93
N ALA A 35 -14.52 3.97 16.51
CA ALA A 35 -14.45 4.81 15.32
C ALA A 35 -13.58 4.14 14.25
N ILE A 36 -14.01 4.22 12.99
CA ILE A 36 -13.25 3.80 11.81
C ILE A 36 -12.78 5.06 11.09
N VAL A 37 -11.47 5.15 10.85
CA VAL A 37 -10.87 6.19 10.01
C VAL A 37 -10.17 5.52 8.84
N PHE A 38 -10.50 5.94 7.61
CA PHE A 38 -9.78 5.55 6.41
C PHE A 38 -8.98 6.75 5.89
N SER A 39 -7.66 6.60 5.78
CA SER A 39 -6.76 7.69 5.39
C SER A 39 -5.75 7.28 4.31
N GLY A 40 -5.28 8.26 3.56
CA GLY A 40 -4.33 8.09 2.46
C GLY A 40 -4.98 7.79 1.10
N GLY A 41 -4.21 7.21 0.19
CA GLY A 41 -4.71 6.83 -1.14
C GLY A 41 -5.80 5.74 -1.10
N PRO A 42 -6.80 5.78 -2.00
CA PRO A 42 -7.79 4.70 -2.10
C PRO A 42 -7.15 3.36 -2.48
N ALA A 43 -7.81 2.28 -2.06
CA ALA A 43 -7.49 0.92 -2.48
C ALA A 43 -8.81 0.14 -2.66
N PRO A 44 -8.88 -0.80 -3.63
CA PRO A 44 -10.01 -1.69 -3.75
C PRO A 44 -10.28 -2.49 -2.46
N ALA A 45 -11.50 -2.97 -2.28
CA ALA A 45 -11.96 -3.72 -1.10
C ALA A 45 -12.04 -2.92 0.22
N ALA A 46 -11.88 -1.60 0.19
CA ALA A 46 -12.09 -0.73 1.37
C ALA A 46 -13.43 -0.98 2.07
N ASN A 47 -14.51 -1.09 1.28
CA ASN A 47 -15.85 -1.33 1.80
C ASN A 47 -16.03 -2.75 2.37
N ALA A 48 -15.21 -3.73 1.96
CA ALA A 48 -15.21 -5.04 2.57
C ALA A 48 -14.65 -4.98 4.01
N VAL A 49 -13.56 -4.24 4.23
CA VAL A 49 -13.01 -4.00 5.58
C VAL A 49 -14.06 -3.30 6.45
N ILE A 50 -14.62 -2.19 5.96
CA ILE A 50 -15.60 -1.40 6.72
C ILE A 50 -16.83 -2.24 7.06
N ALA A 51 -17.35 -3.03 6.12
CA ALA A 51 -18.48 -3.91 6.37
C ALA A 51 -18.17 -5.00 7.39
N ALA A 52 -16.99 -5.64 7.32
CA ALA A 52 -16.60 -6.69 8.26
C ALA A 52 -16.39 -6.17 9.68
N VAL A 53 -15.71 -5.03 9.84
CA VAL A 53 -15.61 -4.33 11.13
C VAL A 53 -17.01 -3.99 11.62
N THR A 54 -17.81 -3.29 10.83
CA THR A 54 -19.12 -2.81 11.29
C THR A 54 -20.03 -3.97 11.71
N THR A 55 -20.06 -5.06 10.93
CA THR A 55 -20.88 -6.24 11.25
C THR A 55 -20.49 -6.86 12.58
N SER A 56 -19.20 -7.17 12.77
CA SER A 56 -18.70 -7.87 13.97
C SER A 56 -18.91 -7.08 15.26
N PHE A 57 -18.75 -5.76 15.24
CA PHE A 57 -19.00 -4.92 16.42
C PHE A 57 -20.49 -4.74 16.71
N LEU A 58 -21.34 -4.54 15.68
CA LEU A 58 -22.79 -4.39 15.87
C LEU A 58 -23.45 -5.67 16.41
N GLU A 59 -22.94 -6.86 16.03
CA GLU A 59 -23.45 -8.15 16.51
C GLU A 59 -23.37 -8.31 18.04
N VAL A 60 -22.42 -7.64 18.69
CA VAL A 60 -22.28 -7.61 20.15
C VAL A 60 -22.76 -6.30 20.79
N GLY A 61 -23.49 -5.48 20.03
CA GLY A 61 -24.08 -4.23 20.50
C GLY A 61 -23.09 -3.09 20.72
N ILE A 62 -21.92 -3.13 20.08
CA ILE A 62 -20.95 -2.02 20.10
C ILE A 62 -21.23 -1.08 18.93
N GLU A 63 -21.37 0.21 19.22
CA GLU A 63 -21.63 1.23 18.20
C GLU A 63 -20.38 1.50 17.34
N VAL A 64 -20.58 1.71 16.04
CA VAL A 64 -19.50 1.95 15.08
C VAL A 64 -19.69 3.30 14.41
N LEU A 65 -18.76 4.23 14.62
CA LEU A 65 -18.73 5.51 13.93
C LEU A 65 -17.81 5.44 12.71
N GLY A 66 -18.32 5.76 11.53
CA GLY A 66 -17.51 6.01 10.35
C GLY A 66 -17.12 7.49 10.29
N ILE A 67 -15.82 7.80 10.43
CA ILE A 67 -15.32 9.17 10.33
C ILE A 67 -15.08 9.53 8.86
N PHE A 68 -15.61 10.66 8.43
CA PHE A 68 -15.50 11.11 7.05
C PHE A 68 -14.18 11.78 6.76
N HIS A 69 -13.62 11.46 5.57
CA HIS A 69 -12.44 12.13 5.01
C HIS A 69 -11.19 12.07 5.90
N GLY A 70 -10.88 10.88 6.42
CA GLY A 70 -9.64 10.63 7.15
C GLY A 70 -9.55 11.38 8.48
N TYR A 71 -8.38 11.94 8.77
CA TYR A 71 -8.13 12.71 10.00
C TYR A 71 -8.48 14.20 9.88
N THR A 72 -8.97 14.67 8.73
CA THR A 72 -9.14 16.11 8.42
C THR A 72 -9.92 16.85 9.53
N ASN A 73 -11.17 16.46 9.77
CA ASN A 73 -11.99 17.13 10.79
C ASN A 73 -11.54 16.81 12.23
N LEU A 74 -10.86 15.68 12.44
CA LEU A 74 -10.34 15.32 13.78
C LEU A 74 -9.16 16.19 14.19
N GLN A 75 -8.24 16.53 13.27
CA GLN A 75 -7.08 17.39 13.58
C GLN A 75 -7.44 18.87 13.73
N ASP A 76 -8.57 19.27 13.15
CA ASP A 76 -9.06 20.65 13.18
C ASP A 76 -10.11 20.86 14.27
N TYR A 77 -10.41 19.82 15.05
CA TYR A 77 -11.41 19.85 16.11
C TYR A 77 -11.13 20.91 17.18
N ASP A 78 -12.18 21.66 17.52
CA ASP A 78 -12.26 22.56 18.66
C ASP A 78 -13.71 22.53 19.20
N PRO A 79 -13.92 22.37 20.52
CA PRO A 79 -15.26 22.16 21.08
C PRO A 79 -16.25 23.30 20.82
N VAL A 80 -15.76 24.52 20.51
CA VAL A 80 -16.59 25.71 20.33
C VAL A 80 -16.65 26.14 18.87
N SER A 81 -15.49 26.28 18.23
CA SER A 81 -15.34 26.85 16.89
C SER A 81 -15.39 25.82 15.77
N HIS A 82 -15.05 24.55 16.06
CA HIS A 82 -15.07 23.47 15.06
C HIS A 82 -15.45 22.11 15.69
N PRO A 83 -16.68 21.97 16.21
CA PRO A 83 -17.10 20.71 16.84
C PRO A 83 -17.32 19.60 15.80
N MET A 84 -17.32 18.35 16.26
CA MET A 84 -17.66 17.21 15.40
C MET A 84 -19.18 17.20 15.11
N VAL A 85 -19.56 17.35 13.84
CA VAL A 85 -20.96 17.40 13.40
C VAL A 85 -21.36 16.07 12.76
N ALA A 86 -22.47 15.49 13.23
CA ALA A 86 -23.02 14.26 12.67
C ALA A 86 -23.50 14.48 11.22
N LEU A 87 -23.32 13.48 10.36
CA LEU A 87 -23.59 13.48 8.92
C LEU A 87 -22.71 14.42 8.08
N GLU A 88 -21.91 15.29 8.69
CA GLU A 88 -20.91 16.12 8.00
C GLU A 88 -19.48 15.61 8.23
N HIS A 89 -19.15 15.27 9.48
CA HIS A 89 -17.80 14.81 9.86
C HIS A 89 -17.75 13.32 10.21
N PHE A 90 -18.88 12.74 10.64
CA PHE A 90 -18.98 11.33 10.96
C PHE A 90 -20.42 10.83 10.86
N ARG A 91 -20.61 9.51 10.83
CA ARG A 91 -21.93 8.88 10.95
C ARG A 91 -21.86 7.63 11.82
N SER A 92 -22.94 7.32 12.53
CA SER A 92 -23.12 5.97 13.07
C SER A 92 -23.45 5.03 11.90
N LEU A 93 -22.74 3.91 11.80
CA LEU A 93 -22.93 2.91 10.76
C LEU A 93 -23.95 1.87 11.22
N ALA A 94 -25.08 1.80 10.53
CA ALA A 94 -26.15 0.84 10.77
C ALA A 94 -26.04 -0.38 9.84
N PRO A 95 -26.72 -1.51 10.14
CA PRO A 95 -26.72 -2.68 9.27
C PRO A 95 -27.20 -2.41 7.84
N ALA A 96 -28.04 -1.38 7.63
CA ALA A 96 -28.50 -0.97 6.31
C ALA A 96 -27.37 -0.36 5.46
N ASP A 97 -26.40 0.31 6.10
CA ASP A 97 -25.34 1.07 5.42
C ASP A 97 -24.25 0.16 4.83
N ILE A 98 -24.08 -1.01 5.45
CA ILE A 98 -23.06 -1.99 5.07
C ILE A 98 -23.65 -3.18 4.29
N ARG A 99 -24.96 -3.17 4.02
CA ARG A 99 -25.62 -4.26 3.31
C ARG A 99 -25.19 -4.29 1.85
N GLY A 100 -24.52 -5.39 1.47
CA GLY A 100 -24.12 -5.62 0.07
C GLY A 100 -22.93 -4.78 -0.42
N ILE A 101 -22.25 -4.03 0.46
CA ILE A 101 -21.16 -3.12 0.04
C ILE A 101 -19.79 -3.80 -0.12
N ARG A 102 -19.63 -5.07 0.26
CA ARG A 102 -18.32 -5.75 0.24
C ARG A 102 -17.61 -5.70 -1.13
N ASN A 103 -18.38 -5.69 -2.22
CA ASN A 103 -17.87 -5.63 -3.59
C ASN A 103 -18.04 -4.27 -4.26
N THR A 104 -18.51 -3.24 -3.55
CA THR A 104 -18.73 -1.93 -4.16
C THR A 104 -17.41 -1.16 -4.27
N ARG A 105 -17.34 -0.32 -5.31
CA ARG A 105 -16.19 0.57 -5.55
C ARG A 105 -16.15 1.70 -4.53
N GLY A 106 -14.97 2.33 -4.41
CA GLY A 106 -14.76 3.50 -3.55
C GLY A 106 -14.75 3.16 -2.06
N ILE A 107 -14.93 4.19 -1.24
CA ILE A 107 -14.85 4.12 0.22
C ILE A 107 -16.06 4.87 0.76
N ILE A 108 -17.00 4.18 1.42
CA ILE A 108 -18.29 4.79 1.84
C ILE A 108 -18.15 5.95 2.82
N ILE A 109 -17.02 6.03 3.55
CA ILE A 109 -16.69 7.13 4.47
C ILE A 109 -15.68 8.13 3.86
N GLY A 110 -15.31 7.95 2.60
CA GLY A 110 -14.28 8.77 1.94
C GLY A 110 -12.88 8.55 2.53
N THR A 111 -11.94 9.36 2.06
CA THR A 111 -10.55 9.39 2.53
C THR A 111 -9.98 10.79 2.35
N ALA A 112 -8.91 11.12 3.07
CA ALA A 112 -8.09 12.30 2.83
C ALA A 112 -6.61 12.00 3.05
N ARG A 113 -5.75 12.81 2.44
CA ARG A 113 -4.30 12.78 2.68
C ARG A 113 -3.94 13.89 3.66
N VAL A 114 -4.05 13.57 4.94
CA VAL A 114 -3.72 14.48 6.04
C VAL A 114 -2.70 13.80 6.95
N ASN A 115 -1.69 14.54 7.37
CA ASN A 115 -0.63 14.07 8.25
C ASN A 115 -0.59 14.91 9.53
N PRO A 116 -1.38 14.55 10.55
CA PRO A 116 -1.41 15.26 11.83
C PRO A 116 -0.05 15.26 12.54
N GLY A 117 0.79 14.26 12.27
CA GLY A 117 2.12 14.12 12.86
C GLY A 117 3.25 14.76 12.06
N ALA A 118 2.97 15.53 11.00
CA ALA A 118 4.00 16.17 10.18
C ALA A 118 5.04 17.00 10.99
N PRO A 119 4.68 17.72 12.07
CA PRO A 119 5.65 18.44 12.89
C PRO A 119 6.58 17.56 13.74
N ILE A 120 6.28 16.27 13.89
CA ILE A 120 7.03 15.32 14.73
C ILE A 120 8.13 14.67 13.90
N VAL A 121 9.39 14.92 14.27
CA VAL A 121 10.58 14.39 13.59
C VAL A 121 11.35 13.45 14.52
N THR A 122 11.39 13.73 15.82
CA THR A 122 12.09 12.92 16.81
C THR A 122 11.16 12.47 17.94
N PRO A 123 11.51 11.41 18.70
CA PRO A 123 10.73 10.98 19.86
C PRO A 123 10.50 12.07 20.90
N SER A 124 11.45 13.00 21.08
CA SER A 124 11.29 14.12 22.02
C SER A 124 10.19 15.11 21.61
N ASP A 125 9.89 15.20 20.31
CA ASP A 125 8.84 16.09 19.81
C ASP A 125 7.45 15.69 20.31
N LEU A 126 7.25 14.42 20.71
CA LEU A 126 6.00 13.95 21.32
C LEU A 126 5.72 14.59 22.68
N PHE A 127 6.69 15.26 23.29
CA PHE A 127 6.52 16.01 24.54
C PHE A 127 6.35 17.51 24.33
N ASN A 128 6.41 17.99 23.08
CA ASN A 128 6.22 19.40 22.75
C ASN A 128 4.73 19.68 22.43
N PRO A 129 4.04 20.53 23.21
CA PRO A 129 2.61 20.83 23.01
C PRO A 129 2.29 21.43 21.63
N GLU A 130 3.16 22.28 21.08
CA GLU A 130 2.93 22.90 19.77
C GLU A 130 3.01 21.87 18.63
N LYS A 131 3.95 20.93 18.73
CA LYS A 131 4.11 19.85 17.73
C LYS A 131 3.05 18.76 17.85
N THR A 132 2.46 18.59 19.03
CA THR A 132 1.45 17.56 19.32
C THR A 132 0.01 18.09 19.35
N GLU A 133 -0.19 19.38 19.10
CA GLU A 133 -1.50 20.04 19.15
C GLU A 133 -2.56 19.28 18.32
N ARG A 134 -2.21 18.87 17.09
CA ARG A 134 -3.12 18.12 16.22
C ARG A 134 -3.49 16.74 16.78
N LEU A 135 -2.56 16.07 17.47
CA LEU A 135 -2.84 14.78 18.12
C LEU A 135 -3.74 14.97 19.34
N ALA A 136 -3.54 16.04 20.10
CA ALA A 136 -4.40 16.42 21.22
C ALA A 136 -5.84 16.67 20.74
N ARG A 137 -6.01 17.43 19.65
CA ARG A 137 -7.32 17.68 19.03
C ARG A 137 -8.00 16.39 18.58
N ILE A 138 -7.26 15.48 17.93
CA ILE A 138 -7.78 14.16 17.54
C ILE A 138 -8.25 13.38 18.77
N HIS A 139 -7.45 13.34 19.83
CA HIS A 139 -7.82 12.65 21.06
C HIS A 139 -9.09 13.25 21.69
N HIS A 140 -9.17 14.57 21.81
CA HIS A 140 -10.33 15.26 22.36
C HIS A 140 -11.59 15.04 21.50
N ALA A 141 -11.48 15.08 20.17
CA ALA A 141 -12.58 14.79 19.27
C ALA A 141 -13.14 13.36 19.50
N LEU A 142 -12.26 12.37 19.65
CA LEU A 142 -12.65 11.00 19.93
C LEU A 142 -13.29 10.86 21.32
N ALA A 143 -12.75 11.54 22.33
CA ALA A 143 -13.30 11.54 23.69
C ALA A 143 -14.70 12.19 23.75
N ASP A 144 -14.90 13.33 23.07
CA ASP A 144 -16.19 14.02 22.95
C ASP A 144 -17.24 13.16 22.23
N LEU A 145 -16.79 12.43 21.21
CA LEU A 145 -17.61 11.44 20.53
C LEU A 145 -17.80 10.15 21.35
N GLY A 146 -17.29 10.06 22.58
CA GLY A 146 -17.41 8.90 23.45
C GLY A 146 -16.80 7.62 22.88
N VAL A 147 -15.77 7.76 22.03
CA VAL A 147 -15.10 6.63 21.37
C VAL A 147 -14.13 5.97 22.33
N ASP A 148 -14.23 4.64 22.48
CA ASP A 148 -13.36 3.84 23.33
C ASP A 148 -12.20 3.21 22.56
N ALA A 149 -12.38 2.97 21.25
CA ALA A 149 -11.33 2.46 20.38
C ALA A 149 -11.39 3.04 18.96
N LEU A 150 -10.21 3.21 18.37
CA LEU A 150 -10.00 3.68 17.01
C LEU A 150 -9.44 2.55 16.14
N ILE A 151 -10.09 2.31 15.01
CA ILE A 151 -9.65 1.41 13.95
C ILE A 151 -9.14 2.29 12.81
N SER A 152 -7.83 2.35 12.68
CA SER A 152 -7.13 3.14 11.67
C SER A 152 -6.86 2.29 10.43
N ILE A 153 -7.33 2.69 9.25
CA ILE A 153 -7.17 1.96 7.99
C ILE A 153 -6.32 2.81 7.04
N GLY A 154 -5.15 2.31 6.65
CA GLY A 154 -4.21 3.17 5.94
C GLY A 154 -2.89 2.53 5.53
N GLY A 155 -2.06 3.31 4.84
CA GLY A 155 -0.68 2.94 4.51
C GLY A 155 0.31 3.37 5.61
N ASP A 156 1.59 3.41 5.27
CA ASP A 156 2.70 3.83 6.15
C ASP A 156 2.40 5.08 6.98
N ASP A 157 1.99 6.18 6.34
CA ASP A 157 1.81 7.47 7.02
C ASP A 157 0.62 7.44 7.98
N THR A 158 -0.37 6.61 7.68
CA THR A 158 -1.52 6.40 8.57
C THR A 158 -1.13 5.54 9.78
N LEU A 159 -0.28 4.52 9.61
CA LEU A 159 0.29 3.77 10.73
C LEU A 159 1.16 4.66 11.62
N LYS A 160 2.00 5.53 11.03
CA LYS A 160 2.76 6.53 11.80
C LYS A 160 1.83 7.42 12.61
N THR A 161 0.75 7.92 12.01
CA THR A 161 -0.25 8.73 12.71
C THR A 161 -0.91 7.96 13.86
N ALA A 162 -1.29 6.69 13.63
CA ALA A 162 -1.85 5.81 14.66
C ALA A 162 -0.86 5.59 15.83
N ASN A 163 0.41 5.38 15.52
CA ASN A 163 1.46 5.25 16.54
C ASN A 163 1.75 6.57 17.27
N TYR A 164 1.75 7.71 16.57
CA TYR A 164 1.92 9.00 17.22
C TYR A 164 0.79 9.28 18.20
N LEU A 165 -0.46 8.99 17.82
CA LEU A 165 -1.61 9.12 18.71
C LEU A 165 -1.50 8.14 19.89
N TYR A 166 -1.11 6.89 19.65
CA TYR A 166 -0.87 5.91 20.70
C TYR A 166 0.18 6.39 21.70
N GLN A 167 1.35 6.80 21.23
CA GLN A 167 2.43 7.32 22.07
C GLN A 167 2.04 8.62 22.78
N TYR A 168 1.34 9.54 22.11
CA TYR A 168 0.82 10.74 22.75
C TYR A 168 -0.07 10.39 23.95
N GLN A 169 -1.00 9.46 23.79
CA GLN A 169 -1.89 9.02 24.88
C GLN A 169 -1.13 8.37 26.04
N LEU A 170 -0.06 7.62 25.76
CA LEU A 170 0.76 7.02 26.83
C LEU A 170 1.39 8.07 27.75
N HIS A 171 1.74 9.24 27.22
CA HIS A 171 2.46 10.28 27.96
C HIS A 171 1.53 11.38 28.52
N HIS A 172 0.43 11.68 27.82
CA HIS A 172 -0.38 12.88 28.09
C HIS A 172 -1.80 12.58 28.55
N VAL A 173 -2.25 11.33 28.45
CA VAL A 173 -3.63 10.94 28.76
C VAL A 173 -3.65 9.90 29.87
N ALA A 174 -4.47 10.16 30.89
CA ALA A 174 -4.72 9.22 31.98
C ALA A 174 -5.27 7.89 31.43
N GLN A 175 -4.85 6.77 32.01
CA GLN A 175 -5.11 5.43 31.46
C GLN A 175 -6.59 5.15 31.21
N GLU A 176 -7.47 5.62 32.09
CA GLU A 176 -8.94 5.50 32.01
C GLU A 176 -9.57 6.29 30.85
N ASN A 177 -8.88 7.32 30.36
CA ASN A 177 -9.35 8.19 29.28
C ASN A 177 -8.75 7.84 27.92
N ARG A 178 -7.83 6.86 27.85
CA ARG A 178 -7.21 6.47 26.58
C ARG A 178 -8.20 5.79 25.65
N VAL A 179 -8.05 6.08 24.36
CA VAL A 179 -8.70 5.40 23.25
C VAL A 179 -7.74 4.33 22.74
N ARG A 180 -8.18 3.06 22.75
CA ARG A 180 -7.37 1.95 22.21
C ARG A 180 -7.21 2.09 20.71
N ILE A 181 -6.07 1.72 20.16
CA ILE A 181 -5.78 1.89 18.73
C ILE A 181 -5.36 0.57 18.11
N VAL A 182 -6.07 0.18 17.04
CA VAL A 182 -5.63 -0.88 16.13
C VAL A 182 -5.53 -0.37 14.70
N HIS A 183 -4.58 -0.89 13.93
CA HIS A 183 -4.34 -0.49 12.55
C HIS A 183 -4.56 -1.63 11.56
N LEU A 184 -5.18 -1.35 10.42
CA LEU A 184 -5.42 -2.27 9.32
C LEU A 184 -4.62 -1.84 8.08
N PRO A 185 -3.69 -2.69 7.58
CA PRO A 185 -2.74 -2.30 6.54
C PRO A 185 -3.39 -2.22 5.16
N LYS A 186 -3.37 -1.02 4.58
CA LYS A 186 -3.92 -0.71 3.26
C LYS A 186 -2.89 -0.04 2.36
N THR A 187 -2.54 -0.70 1.27
CA THR A 187 -1.82 -0.09 0.15
C THR A 187 -2.01 -0.92 -1.11
N ILE A 188 -2.02 -0.28 -2.28
CA ILE A 188 -1.94 -1.00 -3.56
C ILE A 188 -0.50 -1.34 -3.93
N ASP A 189 0.48 -0.75 -3.24
CA ASP A 189 1.90 -0.87 -3.57
C ASP A 189 2.55 -2.10 -2.93
N ASN A 190 1.85 -2.76 -1.98
CA ASN A 190 2.32 -3.90 -1.19
C ASN A 190 3.72 -3.70 -0.54
N ASP A 191 4.06 -2.45 -0.25
CA ASP A 191 5.33 -2.02 0.33
C ASP A 191 5.33 -2.01 1.86
N TYR A 192 4.35 -2.67 2.46
CA TYR A 192 4.04 -2.66 3.88
C TYR A 192 4.70 -3.85 4.61
N ARG A 193 5.36 -3.61 5.74
CA ARG A 193 5.95 -4.67 6.57
C ARG A 193 4.97 -5.29 7.56
N GLY A 194 5.18 -6.57 7.86
CA GLY A 194 4.38 -7.31 8.84
C GLY A 194 3.14 -8.00 8.28
N ILE A 195 2.89 -7.91 6.98
CA ILE A 195 1.84 -8.66 6.28
C ILE A 195 2.36 -9.10 4.91
N ASP A 196 1.96 -10.28 4.42
CA ASP A 196 2.43 -10.83 3.14
C ASP A 196 1.83 -10.10 1.94
N PHE A 197 0.54 -9.75 2.02
CA PHE A 197 -0.17 -8.97 1.01
C PHE A 197 -1.11 -7.98 1.67
N THR A 198 -1.10 -6.74 1.21
CA THR A 198 -2.08 -5.72 1.58
C THR A 198 -3.32 -5.80 0.69
N PHE A 199 -4.49 -5.53 1.26
CA PHE A 199 -5.71 -5.53 0.46
C PHE A 199 -5.69 -4.39 -0.57
N GLY A 200 -6.16 -4.71 -1.77
CA GLY A 200 -6.20 -3.84 -2.93
C GLY A 200 -5.05 -4.05 -3.91
N PHE A 201 -3.95 -4.70 -3.49
CA PHE A 201 -2.80 -5.01 -4.35
C PHE A 201 -3.20 -5.89 -5.54
N PHE A 202 -3.86 -7.03 -5.30
CA PHE A 202 -4.18 -7.98 -6.37
C PHE A 202 -5.21 -7.42 -7.35
N THR A 203 -6.18 -6.66 -6.88
CA THR A 203 -7.12 -5.95 -7.75
C THR A 203 -6.39 -4.93 -8.61
N ALA A 204 -5.47 -4.16 -8.03
CA ALA A 204 -4.73 -3.16 -8.78
C ALA A 204 -3.85 -3.80 -9.88
N VAL A 205 -3.15 -4.90 -9.54
CA VAL A 205 -2.40 -5.71 -10.49
C VAL A 205 -3.31 -6.24 -11.60
N ASP A 206 -4.45 -6.86 -11.26
CA ASP A 206 -5.37 -7.47 -12.24
C ASP A 206 -5.90 -6.45 -13.25
N VAL A 207 -6.30 -5.26 -12.80
CA VAL A 207 -6.79 -4.20 -13.69
C VAL A 207 -5.68 -3.71 -14.62
N MET A 208 -4.54 -3.31 -14.07
CA MET A 208 -3.45 -2.75 -14.88
C MET A 208 -2.81 -3.79 -15.80
N ALA A 209 -2.76 -5.07 -15.40
CA ALA A 209 -2.29 -6.15 -16.26
C ALA A 209 -3.22 -6.35 -17.48
N LYS A 210 -4.55 -6.29 -17.29
CA LYS A 210 -5.51 -6.35 -18.40
C LYS A 210 -5.38 -5.17 -19.35
N GLU A 211 -5.13 -3.97 -18.82
CA GLU A 211 -4.84 -2.80 -19.63
C GLU A 211 -3.51 -2.96 -20.39
N LEU A 212 -2.47 -3.47 -19.74
CA LEU A 212 -1.20 -3.78 -20.39
C LEU A 212 -1.35 -4.79 -21.53
N LEU A 213 -2.20 -5.81 -21.39
CA LEU A 213 -2.50 -6.77 -22.46
C LEU A 213 -3.19 -6.11 -23.65
N ASN A 214 -4.08 -5.13 -23.43
CA ASN A 214 -4.67 -4.34 -24.51
C ASN A 214 -3.61 -3.50 -25.23
N LEU A 215 -2.69 -2.86 -24.49
CA LEU A 215 -1.56 -2.13 -25.07
C LEU A 215 -0.63 -3.04 -25.86
N ARG A 216 -0.39 -4.25 -25.35
CA ARG A 216 0.40 -5.28 -26.04
C ARG A 216 -0.23 -5.69 -27.36
N ALA A 217 -1.55 -5.89 -27.40
CA ALA A 217 -2.27 -6.19 -28.63
C ALA A 217 -2.15 -5.04 -29.67
N ASP A 218 -2.25 -3.78 -29.24
CA ASP A 218 -2.03 -2.61 -30.10
C ASP A 218 -0.59 -2.55 -30.63
N CYS A 219 0.39 -2.81 -29.76
CA CYS A 219 1.81 -2.92 -30.11
C CYS A 219 2.04 -3.95 -31.23
N ILE A 220 1.44 -5.14 -31.10
CA ILE A 220 1.52 -6.21 -32.11
C ILE A 220 0.95 -5.74 -33.45
N ALA A 221 -0.26 -5.18 -33.43
CA ALA A 221 -0.95 -4.74 -34.65
C ALA A 221 -0.23 -3.58 -35.37
N THR A 222 0.49 -2.75 -34.62
CA THR A 222 1.11 -1.52 -35.16
C THR A 222 2.63 -1.56 -35.25
N SER A 223 3.27 -2.69 -34.90
CA SER A 223 4.73 -2.84 -34.83
C SER A 223 5.40 -1.71 -34.02
N SER A 224 4.83 -1.42 -32.85
CA SER A 224 5.24 -0.30 -31.99
C SER A 224 5.55 -0.74 -30.56
N TYR A 225 6.07 0.18 -29.76
CA TYR A 225 6.37 -0.05 -28.35
C TYR A 225 5.59 0.88 -27.43
N PHE A 226 5.23 0.41 -26.23
CA PHE A 226 4.67 1.22 -25.15
C PHE A 226 5.60 1.21 -23.93
N MET A 227 5.95 2.41 -23.45
CA MET A 227 6.53 2.64 -22.12
C MET A 227 5.38 2.87 -21.15
N VAL A 228 5.22 1.98 -20.18
CA VAL A 228 4.09 1.97 -19.25
C VAL A 228 4.61 2.28 -17.87
N GLU A 229 4.31 3.48 -17.37
CA GLU A 229 4.59 3.85 -15.99
C GLU A 229 3.48 3.33 -15.09
N THR A 230 3.81 2.53 -14.08
CA THR A 230 2.84 2.09 -13.06
C THR A 230 3.05 2.85 -11.77
N MET A 231 1.96 3.14 -11.07
CA MET A 231 2.03 3.59 -9.68
C MET A 231 2.79 2.57 -8.80
N GLY A 232 3.34 3.05 -7.68
CA GLY A 232 4.28 2.29 -6.86
C GLY A 232 5.44 3.18 -6.45
N ARG A 233 5.24 3.91 -5.34
CA ARG A 233 6.13 5.02 -4.96
C ARG A 233 7.53 4.56 -4.56
N LYS A 234 7.62 3.57 -3.67
CA LYS A 234 8.88 3.21 -3.01
C LYS A 234 9.41 1.83 -3.42
N ALA A 235 8.53 0.91 -3.79
CA ALA A 235 8.84 -0.48 -4.10
C ALA A 235 8.20 -0.92 -5.41
N GLY A 236 8.82 -1.91 -6.06
CA GLY A 236 8.40 -2.42 -7.37
C GLY A 236 7.30 -3.47 -7.35
N TRP A 237 6.76 -3.90 -6.20
CA TRP A 237 5.78 -5.02 -6.14
C TRP A 237 4.65 -4.89 -7.15
N LEU A 238 4.09 -3.68 -7.28
CA LEU A 238 3.01 -3.40 -8.21
C LEU A 238 3.49 -3.50 -9.67
N SER A 239 4.61 -2.86 -10.01
CA SER A 239 5.21 -2.93 -11.35
C SER A 239 5.58 -4.35 -11.77
N TYR A 240 6.17 -5.15 -10.87
CA TYR A 240 6.48 -6.56 -11.13
C TYR A 240 5.21 -7.38 -11.32
N GLY A 241 4.21 -7.20 -10.46
CA GLY A 241 2.93 -7.89 -10.59
C GLY A 241 2.25 -7.61 -11.93
N VAL A 242 2.17 -6.33 -12.31
CA VAL A 242 1.61 -5.88 -13.59
C VAL A 242 2.40 -6.42 -14.77
N ALA A 243 3.74 -6.37 -14.71
CA ALA A 243 4.60 -6.85 -15.77
C ALA A 243 4.49 -8.36 -16.00
N ILE A 244 4.48 -9.14 -14.92
CA ILE A 244 4.36 -10.61 -14.99
C ILE A 244 2.97 -10.99 -15.52
N ALA A 245 1.91 -10.45 -14.93
CA ALA A 245 0.54 -10.81 -15.29
C ALA A 245 0.11 -10.26 -16.66
N GLY A 246 0.66 -9.11 -17.07
CA GLY A 246 0.35 -8.45 -18.35
C GLY A 246 1.35 -8.75 -19.47
N GLU A 247 2.25 -9.72 -19.28
CA GLU A 247 3.24 -10.18 -20.26
C GLU A 247 4.12 -9.04 -20.83
N ALA A 248 4.65 -8.19 -19.93
CA ALA A 248 5.60 -7.16 -20.31
C ALA A 248 6.86 -7.76 -20.92
N SER A 249 7.43 -7.08 -21.91
CA SER A 249 8.73 -7.44 -22.48
C SER A 249 9.88 -7.15 -21.50
N MET A 250 9.71 -6.15 -20.63
CA MET A 250 10.67 -5.76 -19.60
C MET A 250 9.97 -5.01 -18.46
N VAL A 251 10.48 -5.16 -17.24
CA VAL A 251 10.12 -4.35 -16.07
C VAL A 251 11.37 -3.77 -15.41
N VAL A 252 11.32 -2.50 -15.02
CA VAL A 252 12.37 -1.84 -14.24
C VAL A 252 11.74 -1.10 -13.06
N SER A 253 12.32 -1.28 -11.89
CA SER A 253 11.84 -0.76 -10.61
C SER A 253 12.96 -0.14 -9.78
N THR A 254 12.62 0.38 -8.60
CA THR A 254 13.60 0.91 -7.64
C THR A 254 14.62 -0.16 -7.22
N GLU A 255 14.22 -1.42 -7.11
CA GLU A 255 15.08 -2.54 -6.74
C GLU A 255 16.10 -2.93 -7.82
N ASP A 256 15.89 -2.46 -9.06
CA ASP A 256 16.79 -2.71 -10.19
C ASP A 256 17.91 -1.67 -10.32
N VAL A 257 17.87 -0.58 -9.55
CA VAL A 257 18.86 0.50 -9.59
C VAL A 257 20.12 0.09 -8.81
N GLN A 258 20.86 -0.81 -9.42
CA GLN A 258 22.11 -1.39 -8.94
C GLN A 258 23.02 -1.69 -10.14
N GLY A 259 24.32 -1.88 -9.90
CA GLY A 259 25.27 -2.23 -10.96
C GLY A 259 25.31 -1.20 -12.09
N ASP A 260 25.08 -1.65 -13.33
CA ASP A 260 25.13 -0.79 -14.53
C ASP A 260 23.99 0.23 -14.63
N LEU A 261 22.87 -0.03 -13.95
CA LEU A 261 21.75 0.91 -13.86
C LEU A 261 21.94 1.97 -12.78
N ALA A 262 22.97 1.88 -11.94
CA ALA A 262 23.24 2.83 -10.89
C ALA A 262 24.46 3.72 -11.21
N ILE A 263 24.36 5.00 -10.85
CA ILE A 263 25.49 5.90 -10.69
C ILE A 263 25.57 6.34 -9.23
N GLU A 264 26.78 6.52 -8.73
CA GLU A 264 27.02 7.05 -7.40
C GLU A 264 26.98 8.58 -7.44
N GLU A 265 26.15 9.18 -6.58
CA GLU A 265 26.09 10.63 -6.41
C GLU A 265 26.36 10.97 -4.95
N ALA A 266 27.30 11.90 -4.72
CA ALA A 266 27.55 12.41 -3.38
C ALA A 266 26.41 13.36 -2.98
N ARG A 267 25.73 13.03 -1.89
CA ARG A 267 24.75 13.89 -1.25
C ARG A 267 25.34 14.44 0.06
N VAL A 268 25.27 15.75 0.20
CA VAL A 268 25.55 16.41 1.47
C VAL A 268 24.22 16.60 2.17
N ASP A 269 24.07 16.05 3.37
CA ASP A 269 22.92 16.35 4.21
C ASP A 269 22.93 17.86 4.52
N PRO A 270 21.88 18.60 4.16
CA PRO A 270 21.85 20.06 4.31
C PRO A 270 21.80 20.51 5.77
N VAL A 271 21.49 19.60 6.71
CA VAL A 271 21.37 19.86 8.14
C VAL A 271 22.63 19.42 8.88
N THR A 272 23.15 18.21 8.62
CA THR A 272 24.31 17.66 9.34
C THR A 272 25.64 17.94 8.64
N GLY A 273 25.61 18.32 7.35
CA GLY A 273 26.82 18.44 6.52
C GLY A 273 27.45 17.09 6.17
N GLU A 274 26.82 15.97 6.56
CA GLU A 274 27.34 14.63 6.35
C GLU A 274 27.29 14.25 4.87
N LYS A 275 28.42 13.75 4.36
CA LYS A 275 28.51 13.25 2.99
C LYS A 275 28.10 11.78 2.96
N THR A 276 27.02 11.50 2.27
CA THR A 276 26.58 10.15 1.95
C THR A 276 26.67 9.92 0.45
N VAL A 277 26.97 8.68 0.05
CA VAL A 277 26.90 8.27 -1.35
C VAL A 277 25.55 7.59 -1.55
N GLU A 278 24.75 8.14 -2.46
CA GLU A 278 23.45 7.57 -2.82
C GLU A 278 23.51 7.00 -4.24
N LEU A 279 22.87 5.84 -4.44
CA LEU A 279 22.70 5.26 -5.77
C LEU A 279 21.58 5.99 -6.50
N ARG A 280 21.86 6.42 -7.73
CA ARG A 280 20.94 7.12 -8.60
C ARG A 280 20.78 6.36 -9.92
N LEU A 281 19.61 6.48 -10.53
CA LEU A 281 19.29 5.85 -11.80
C LEU A 281 20.13 6.46 -12.92
N SER A 282 20.91 5.61 -13.59
CA SER A 282 21.54 5.94 -14.86
C SER A 282 20.49 5.95 -15.97
N ILE A 283 19.97 7.13 -16.32
CA ILE A 283 18.98 7.25 -17.42
C ILE A 283 19.59 6.73 -18.73
N THR A 284 20.87 6.98 -18.98
CA THR A 284 21.57 6.49 -20.18
C THR A 284 21.59 4.97 -20.21
N ALA A 285 21.95 4.31 -19.10
CA ALA A 285 21.98 2.85 -19.05
C ALA A 285 20.58 2.23 -19.15
N LEU A 286 19.55 2.87 -18.55
CA LEU A 286 18.16 2.46 -18.71
C LEU A 286 17.74 2.52 -20.18
N VAL A 287 17.98 3.64 -20.85
CA VAL A 287 17.65 3.83 -22.27
C VAL A 287 18.40 2.82 -23.14
N ASP A 288 19.70 2.63 -22.92
CA ASP A 288 20.50 1.63 -23.65
C ASP A 288 19.96 0.22 -23.45
N ARG A 289 19.56 -0.14 -22.22
CA ARG A 289 18.97 -1.45 -21.91
C ARG A 289 17.63 -1.67 -22.62
N ILE A 290 16.78 -0.64 -22.71
CA ILE A 290 15.51 -0.70 -23.46
C ILE A 290 15.78 -0.83 -24.97
N VAL A 291 16.74 -0.09 -25.53
CA VAL A 291 17.09 -0.21 -26.95
C VAL A 291 17.71 -1.57 -27.26
N ASP A 292 18.56 -2.11 -26.38
CA ASP A 292 19.10 -3.47 -26.52
C ASP A 292 17.99 -4.53 -26.57
N LEU A 293 16.99 -4.41 -25.70
CA LEU A 293 15.77 -5.24 -25.75
C LEU A 293 15.08 -5.12 -27.12
N MET A 294 14.84 -3.89 -27.59
CA MET A 294 14.16 -3.66 -28.87
C MET A 294 14.91 -4.32 -30.03
N LEU A 295 16.24 -4.17 -30.09
CA LEU A 295 17.07 -4.76 -31.14
C LEU A 295 17.12 -6.28 -31.07
N GLU A 296 17.17 -6.85 -29.87
CA GLU A 296 17.13 -8.31 -29.70
C GLU A 296 15.78 -8.90 -30.13
N ARG A 297 14.68 -8.20 -29.83
CA ARG A 297 13.35 -8.62 -30.30
C ARG A 297 13.23 -8.52 -31.82
N GLU A 298 13.79 -7.47 -32.44
CA GLU A 298 13.82 -7.38 -33.91
C GLU A 298 14.63 -8.50 -34.56
N ARG A 299 15.71 -8.97 -33.93
CA ARG A 299 16.46 -10.16 -34.41
C ARG A 299 15.62 -11.44 -34.43
N ARG A 300 14.51 -11.47 -33.70
CA ARG A 300 13.55 -12.58 -33.63
C ARG A 300 12.26 -12.25 -34.39
N ASP A 301 12.32 -11.29 -35.31
CA ASP A 301 11.18 -10.75 -36.06
C ASP A 301 10.02 -10.21 -35.20
N GLN A 302 10.31 -9.86 -33.93
CA GLN A 302 9.36 -9.22 -33.03
C GLN A 302 9.58 -7.70 -33.01
N TYR A 303 8.82 -6.97 -33.81
CA TYR A 303 8.96 -5.52 -33.97
C TYR A 303 8.16 -4.70 -32.94
N TYR A 304 7.69 -5.30 -31.85
CA TYR A 304 6.79 -4.70 -30.87
C TYR A 304 7.15 -5.08 -29.43
N GLY A 305 6.65 -4.34 -28.45
CA GLY A 305 6.79 -4.72 -27.04
C GLY A 305 6.27 -3.69 -26.03
N THR A 306 6.14 -4.11 -24.78
CA THR A 306 5.74 -3.24 -23.67
C THR A 306 6.82 -3.24 -22.59
N VAL A 307 7.18 -2.08 -22.07
CA VAL A 307 8.17 -1.92 -21.00
C VAL A 307 7.50 -1.24 -19.82
N VAL A 308 7.49 -1.90 -18.67
CA VAL A 308 6.92 -1.39 -17.43
C VAL A 308 7.99 -0.69 -16.60
N LEU A 309 7.72 0.54 -16.17
CA LEU A 309 8.60 1.35 -15.30
C LEU A 309 7.84 1.69 -14.02
N ALA A 310 8.45 1.46 -12.86
CA ALA A 310 7.88 1.93 -11.60
C ALA A 310 7.99 3.46 -11.48
N GLU A 311 6.94 4.17 -11.08
CA GLU A 311 6.98 5.63 -10.84
C GLU A 311 8.09 6.01 -9.83
N GLY A 312 8.36 5.13 -8.85
CA GLY A 312 9.39 5.33 -7.83
C GLY A 312 10.81 5.51 -8.37
N LEU A 313 11.09 5.08 -9.59
CA LEU A 313 12.35 5.34 -10.28
C LEU A 313 12.65 6.85 -10.41
N ALA A 314 11.61 7.70 -10.45
CA ALA A 314 11.78 9.14 -10.49
C ALA A 314 12.38 9.72 -9.19
N GLU A 315 12.20 9.06 -8.03
CA GLU A 315 12.87 9.47 -6.77
C GLU A 315 14.37 9.16 -6.80
N LEU A 316 14.79 8.22 -7.66
CA LEU A 316 16.17 7.81 -7.86
C LEU A 316 16.87 8.57 -8.99
N LEU A 317 16.19 9.51 -9.66
CA LEU A 317 16.85 10.31 -10.71
C LEU A 317 18.03 11.11 -10.15
N PRO A 318 19.10 11.32 -10.94
CA PRO A 318 20.22 12.15 -10.55
C PRO A 318 19.79 13.61 -10.31
N GLN A 319 20.51 14.35 -9.45
CA GLN A 319 20.08 15.70 -9.04
C GLN A 319 19.82 16.64 -10.23
N ASN A 320 20.69 16.62 -11.24
CA ASN A 320 20.55 17.43 -12.45
C ASN A 320 19.26 17.14 -13.26
N ALA A 321 18.75 15.91 -13.21
CA ALA A 321 17.53 15.50 -13.89
C ALA A 321 16.27 15.74 -13.02
N SER A 322 16.45 15.83 -11.70
CA SER A 322 15.38 16.14 -10.74
C SER A 322 15.23 17.64 -10.42
N ALA A 323 16.16 18.48 -10.88
CA ALA A 323 16.18 19.91 -10.63
C ALA A 323 14.97 20.59 -11.30
N GLY A 324 13.97 20.97 -10.49
CA GLY A 324 12.73 21.62 -10.94
C GLY A 324 11.47 20.78 -10.78
N LEU A 325 11.55 19.54 -10.28
CA LEU A 325 10.36 18.74 -10.02
C LEU A 325 9.57 19.28 -8.83
N PRO A 326 8.24 19.46 -8.97
CA PRO A 326 7.41 19.94 -7.88
C PRO A 326 7.39 18.92 -6.74
N ARG A 327 7.48 19.41 -5.50
CA ARG A 327 7.44 18.58 -4.29
C ARG A 327 6.08 18.69 -3.60
N ASP A 328 5.69 17.65 -2.87
CA ASP A 328 4.47 17.64 -2.06
C ASP A 328 4.72 18.27 -0.68
N GLU A 329 3.66 18.42 0.11
CA GLU A 329 3.71 18.98 1.48
C GLU A 329 4.56 18.14 2.44
N HIS A 330 4.96 16.93 2.05
CA HIS A 330 5.82 16.02 2.80
C HIS A 330 7.29 16.10 2.36
N GLY A 331 7.61 17.01 1.42
CA GLY A 331 8.96 17.20 0.88
C GLY A 331 9.38 16.16 -0.16
N HIS A 332 8.51 15.22 -0.51
CA HIS A 332 8.77 14.21 -1.51
C HIS A 332 8.47 14.75 -2.92
N ILE A 333 9.06 14.15 -3.96
CA ILE A 333 8.78 14.53 -5.34
C ILE A 333 7.32 14.17 -5.66
N ARG A 334 6.58 15.08 -6.29
CA ARG A 334 5.25 14.81 -6.84
C ARG A 334 5.39 13.95 -8.09
N LEU A 335 5.51 12.65 -7.88
CA LEU A 335 5.66 11.67 -8.96
C LEU A 335 4.56 11.79 -10.01
N ALA A 336 3.31 12.01 -9.60
CA ALA A 336 2.19 12.24 -10.52
C ALA A 336 2.32 13.48 -11.44
N ALA A 337 3.26 14.39 -11.18
CA ALA A 337 3.51 15.57 -12.03
C ALA A 337 4.73 15.41 -12.94
N PHE A 338 5.49 14.31 -12.79
CA PHE A 338 6.65 14.00 -13.60
C PHE A 338 6.45 12.68 -14.31
N ASP A 339 6.34 12.74 -15.64
CA ASP A 339 6.12 11.57 -16.48
C ASP A 339 7.47 10.95 -16.86
N LEU A 340 7.92 9.96 -16.07
CA LEU A 340 9.16 9.24 -16.31
C LEU A 340 9.07 8.43 -17.61
N ALA A 341 7.90 7.84 -17.89
CA ALA A 341 7.70 7.09 -19.13
C ALA A 341 7.83 7.99 -20.37
N LYS A 342 7.37 9.24 -20.32
CA LYS A 342 7.59 10.22 -21.39
C LYS A 342 9.07 10.54 -21.58
N LEU A 343 9.80 10.83 -20.49
CA LEU A 343 11.24 11.08 -20.55
C LEU A 343 11.99 9.87 -21.16
N ALA A 344 11.65 8.66 -20.73
CA ALA A 344 12.22 7.43 -21.27
C ALA A 344 11.87 7.25 -22.75
N CYS A 345 10.60 7.46 -23.13
CA CYS A 345 10.11 7.34 -24.50
C CYS A 345 10.89 8.24 -25.47
N ASP A 346 11.04 9.52 -25.17
CA ASP A 346 11.75 10.47 -26.04
C ASP A 346 13.22 10.08 -26.23
N ARG A 347 13.88 9.67 -25.14
CA ARG A 347 15.30 9.23 -25.19
C ARG A 347 15.49 7.90 -25.90
N VAL A 348 14.58 6.94 -25.72
CA VAL A 348 14.61 5.64 -26.39
C VAL A 348 14.44 5.80 -27.90
N GLN A 349 13.52 6.65 -28.37
CA GLN A 349 13.36 6.93 -29.80
C GLN A 349 14.64 7.51 -30.41
N ALA A 350 15.20 8.55 -29.77
CA ALA A 350 16.44 9.18 -30.23
C ALA A 350 17.61 8.18 -30.26
N ARG A 351 17.77 7.40 -29.20
CA ARG A 351 18.85 6.41 -29.09
C ARG A 351 18.70 5.25 -30.08
N TYR A 352 17.47 4.83 -30.37
CA TYR A 352 17.20 3.83 -31.39
C TYR A 352 17.54 4.35 -32.80
N GLU A 353 17.16 5.60 -33.12
CA GLU A 353 17.50 6.24 -34.41
C GLU A 353 19.01 6.41 -34.57
N GLU A 354 19.71 6.83 -33.52
CA GLU A 354 21.17 6.91 -33.50
C GLU A 354 21.85 5.56 -33.80
N ARG A 355 21.36 4.46 -33.19
CA ARG A 355 21.99 3.13 -33.33
C ARG A 355 21.63 2.40 -34.62
N THR A 356 20.52 2.74 -35.26
CA THR A 356 19.99 1.96 -36.40
C THR A 356 19.80 2.76 -37.67
N GLY A 357 19.81 4.09 -37.61
CA GLY A 357 19.42 4.96 -38.71
C GLY A 357 17.92 4.91 -39.06
N ARG A 358 17.09 4.21 -38.28
CA ARG A 358 15.65 4.04 -38.51
C ARG A 358 14.85 4.62 -37.35
N ARG A 359 13.65 5.11 -37.64
CA ARG A 359 12.71 5.55 -36.60
C ARG A 359 11.86 4.39 -36.12
N LYS A 360 11.65 4.31 -34.81
CA LYS A 360 10.69 3.39 -34.18
C LYS A 360 9.62 4.17 -33.44
N LYS A 361 8.38 3.76 -33.61
CA LYS A 361 7.25 4.34 -32.88
C LYS A 361 7.23 3.80 -31.45
N VAL A 362 7.43 4.70 -30.50
CA VAL A 362 7.31 4.42 -29.05
C VAL A 362 6.26 5.37 -28.48
N ARG A 363 5.35 4.87 -27.65
CA ARG A 363 4.34 5.67 -26.94
C ARG A 363 4.55 5.52 -25.44
N HIS A 364 3.99 6.42 -24.66
CA HIS A 364 3.98 6.31 -23.20
C HIS A 364 2.55 6.40 -22.66
N ILE A 365 2.32 5.77 -21.50
CA ILE A 365 1.09 5.88 -20.73
C ILE A 365 1.40 5.63 -19.26
N GLN A 366 0.65 6.29 -18.37
CA GLN A 366 0.71 6.06 -16.94
C GLN A 366 -0.55 5.30 -16.51
N LEU A 367 -0.36 4.21 -15.75
CA LEU A 367 -1.42 3.40 -15.16
C LEU A 367 -1.44 3.56 -13.63
N GLY A 368 -2.62 3.79 -13.08
CA GLY A 368 -2.89 3.49 -11.69
C GLY A 368 -4.14 4.10 -11.06
N TYR A 369 -4.62 5.28 -11.48
CA TYR A 369 -5.81 5.90 -10.85
C TYR A 369 -7.08 5.05 -11.04
N GLU A 370 -7.23 4.49 -12.24
CA GLU A 370 -8.28 3.58 -12.68
C GLU A 370 -8.29 2.26 -11.88
N SER A 371 -7.15 1.88 -11.29
CA SER A 371 -7.02 0.66 -10.49
C SER A 371 -7.43 0.85 -9.02
N ARG A 372 -7.25 2.05 -8.46
CA ARG A 372 -7.40 2.34 -7.00
C ARG A 372 -8.83 2.20 -6.47
N CYS A 373 -9.83 2.31 -7.34
CA CYS A 373 -11.25 2.19 -7.01
C CYS A 373 -11.97 1.18 -7.93
N ALA A 374 -11.22 0.25 -8.53
CA ALA A 374 -11.79 -0.81 -9.33
C ALA A 374 -12.68 -1.78 -8.51
N PRO A 375 -13.55 -2.58 -9.16
CA PRO A 375 -14.22 -3.70 -8.50
C PRO A 375 -13.17 -4.60 -7.84
N PRO A 376 -13.32 -4.94 -6.56
CA PRO A 376 -12.32 -5.74 -5.89
C PRO A 376 -12.32 -7.18 -6.41
N HIS A 377 -11.12 -7.71 -6.60
CA HIS A 377 -10.88 -9.13 -6.83
C HIS A 377 -11.28 -9.95 -5.59
N ALA A 378 -11.72 -11.19 -5.79
CA ALA A 378 -12.22 -12.04 -4.70
C ALA A 378 -11.22 -12.19 -3.54
N PHE A 379 -9.93 -12.33 -3.86
CA PHE A 379 -8.87 -12.42 -2.85
C PHE A 379 -8.80 -11.17 -1.96
N ASP A 380 -8.86 -9.97 -2.55
CA ASP A 380 -8.83 -8.73 -1.76
C ASP A 380 -10.08 -8.58 -0.90
N VAL A 381 -11.24 -9.04 -1.36
CA VAL A 381 -12.46 -9.08 -0.54
C VAL A 381 -12.31 -10.01 0.65
N MET A 382 -11.74 -11.21 0.44
CA MET A 382 -11.47 -12.17 1.52
C MET A 382 -10.47 -11.62 2.54
N LEU A 383 -9.34 -11.11 2.06
CA LEU A 383 -8.28 -10.51 2.88
C LEU A 383 -8.81 -9.31 3.69
N ALA A 384 -9.48 -8.37 3.02
CA ALA A 384 -10.08 -7.20 3.66
C ALA A 384 -11.12 -7.58 4.73
N SER A 385 -11.96 -8.58 4.44
CA SER A 385 -12.95 -9.07 5.40
C SER A 385 -12.28 -9.70 6.62
N GLN A 386 -11.22 -10.49 6.40
CA GLN A 386 -10.46 -11.12 7.48
C GLN A 386 -9.78 -10.08 8.37
N LEU A 387 -9.16 -9.05 7.79
CA LEU A 387 -8.57 -7.95 8.54
C LEU A 387 -9.63 -7.18 9.35
N GLY A 388 -10.82 -6.98 8.77
CA GLY A 388 -11.93 -6.34 9.48
C GLY A 388 -12.43 -7.12 10.69
N ILE A 389 -12.62 -8.44 10.56
CA ILE A 389 -12.92 -9.33 11.70
C ILE A 389 -11.74 -9.34 12.69
N GLY A 390 -10.51 -9.33 12.19
CA GLY A 390 -9.32 -9.26 13.01
C GLY A 390 -9.27 -8.02 13.91
N ALA A 391 -9.82 -6.88 13.48
CA ALA A 391 -9.95 -5.68 14.31
C ALA A 391 -10.86 -5.90 15.52
N TYR A 392 -11.98 -6.59 15.32
CA TYR A 392 -12.89 -6.98 16.40
C TYR A 392 -12.19 -7.90 17.38
N ARG A 393 -11.58 -8.97 16.88
CA ARG A 393 -10.85 -9.93 17.73
C ARG A 393 -9.72 -9.24 18.51
N ALA A 394 -8.95 -8.37 17.86
CA ALA A 394 -7.90 -7.60 18.52
C ALA A 394 -8.43 -6.75 19.67
N LEU A 395 -9.49 -5.95 19.44
CA LEU A 395 -9.97 -4.99 20.44
C LEU A 395 -10.82 -5.62 21.54
N ILE A 396 -11.60 -6.65 21.22
CA ILE A 396 -12.64 -7.22 22.08
C ILE A 396 -12.20 -8.54 22.72
N GLU A 397 -11.70 -9.48 21.92
CA GLU A 397 -11.29 -10.80 22.42
C GLU A 397 -9.91 -10.71 23.10
N GLU A 398 -8.93 -10.15 22.39
CA GLU A 398 -7.53 -10.08 22.81
C GLU A 398 -7.21 -8.80 23.61
N GLN A 399 -8.14 -7.84 23.63
CA GLN A 399 -8.02 -6.55 24.35
C GLN A 399 -6.74 -5.76 24.06
N LEU A 400 -6.27 -5.80 22.81
CA LEU A 400 -5.04 -5.17 22.36
C LEU A 400 -5.18 -3.65 22.17
N ASP A 401 -4.04 -2.97 22.31
CA ASP A 401 -3.86 -1.53 22.07
C ASP A 401 -2.46 -1.29 21.49
N GLY A 402 -2.33 -0.45 20.45
CA GLY A 402 -1.06 -0.19 19.79
C GLY A 402 -0.60 -1.33 18.86
N HIS A 403 -1.54 -1.98 18.18
CA HIS A 403 -1.27 -3.16 17.34
C HIS A 403 -1.80 -3.00 15.91
N MET A 404 -1.08 -3.57 14.95
CA MET A 404 -1.57 -3.83 13.61
C MET A 404 -2.15 -5.23 13.51
N VAL A 405 -3.30 -5.36 12.85
CA VAL A 405 -3.87 -6.66 12.48
C VAL A 405 -3.22 -7.14 11.19
N SER A 406 -2.78 -8.40 11.18
CA SER A 406 -2.15 -9.01 10.02
C SER A 406 -2.67 -10.44 9.80
N VAL A 407 -2.35 -11.00 8.63
CA VAL A 407 -2.67 -12.38 8.27
C VAL A 407 -1.46 -13.06 7.64
N SER A 408 -1.35 -14.38 7.84
CA SER A 408 -0.35 -15.23 7.20
C SER A 408 -0.95 -16.58 6.80
N GLY A 409 -0.28 -17.31 5.92
CA GLY A 409 -0.72 -18.67 5.53
C GLY A 409 -2.14 -18.69 4.95
N GLN A 410 -3.05 -19.43 5.59
CA GLN A 410 -4.45 -19.59 5.17
C GLN A 410 -5.36 -18.46 5.66
N LEU A 411 -4.83 -17.22 5.67
CA LEU A 411 -5.44 -16.03 6.26
C LEU A 411 -5.57 -16.11 7.80
N ASP A 412 -4.64 -16.80 8.47
CA ASP A 412 -4.59 -16.90 9.92
C ASP A 412 -4.23 -15.54 10.53
N LEU A 413 -5.06 -15.10 11.48
CA LEU A 413 -4.90 -13.81 12.14
C LEU A 413 -3.72 -13.81 13.11
N HIS A 414 -2.93 -12.76 13.05
CA HIS A 414 -1.93 -12.44 14.05
C HIS A 414 -1.82 -10.92 14.24
N TYR A 415 -1.23 -10.50 15.36
CA TYR A 415 -1.19 -9.11 15.78
C TYR A 415 0.24 -8.66 16.02
N ILE A 416 0.61 -7.53 15.46
CA ILE A 416 1.98 -7.00 15.52
C ILE A 416 1.97 -5.65 16.22
N GLU A 417 2.69 -5.54 17.32
CA GLU A 417 2.88 -4.28 18.04
C GLU A 417 3.49 -3.20 17.13
N PHE A 418 3.03 -1.95 17.27
CA PHE A 418 3.57 -0.82 16.51
C PHE A 418 5.08 -0.65 16.70
N SER A 419 5.60 -0.96 17.90
CA SER A 419 7.04 -0.91 18.22
C SER A 419 7.90 -1.83 17.34
N LYS A 420 7.32 -2.90 16.77
CA LYS A 420 8.00 -3.82 15.85
C LYS A 420 7.95 -3.37 14.39
N LEU A 421 7.06 -2.44 14.06
CA LEU A 421 6.84 -1.93 12.70
C LEU A 421 7.47 -0.55 12.49
N ILE A 422 7.73 0.18 13.58
CA ILE A 422 8.21 1.56 13.56
C ILE A 422 9.56 1.64 14.26
N ASN A 423 10.52 2.25 13.57
CA ASN A 423 11.84 2.47 14.13
C ASN A 423 11.77 3.45 15.29
N ALA A 424 12.20 3.03 16.49
CA ALA A 424 12.10 3.83 17.71
C ALA A 424 12.91 5.14 17.68
N LYS A 425 13.93 5.26 16.82
CA LYS A 425 14.77 6.46 16.72
C LYS A 425 14.22 7.46 15.71
N THR A 426 13.81 6.98 14.54
CA THR A 426 13.37 7.84 13.43
C THR A 426 11.86 8.03 13.39
N LEU A 427 11.11 7.21 14.14
CA LEU A 427 9.65 7.10 14.11
C LEU A 427 9.07 6.80 12.71
N ARG A 428 9.90 6.23 11.82
CA ARG A 428 9.50 5.87 10.46
C ARG A 428 9.25 4.37 10.36
N THR A 429 8.32 4.01 9.48
CA THR A 429 8.12 2.63 9.04
C THR A 429 9.21 2.28 8.01
N ASP A 430 9.64 1.03 8.02
CA ASP A 430 10.55 0.51 7.01
C ASP A 430 9.76 0.06 5.78
N VAL A 431 10.21 0.49 4.60
CA VAL A 431 9.65 0.06 3.33
C VAL A 431 9.97 -1.42 3.10
N ARG A 432 8.99 -2.19 2.65
CA ARG A 432 9.20 -3.55 2.17
C ARG A 432 9.52 -3.51 0.67
N LEU A 433 10.81 -3.54 0.36
CA LEU A 433 11.29 -3.72 -1.02
C LEU A 433 11.24 -5.19 -1.44
N ILE A 434 11.23 -5.45 -2.75
CA ILE A 434 11.52 -6.78 -3.29
C ILE A 434 13.01 -7.09 -3.04
N PRO A 435 13.37 -8.19 -2.36
CA PRO A 435 14.78 -8.52 -2.21
C PRO A 435 15.42 -8.82 -3.57
N SER A 436 16.48 -8.08 -3.92
CA SER A 436 17.26 -8.29 -5.14
C SER A 436 17.74 -9.75 -5.18
N GLY A 437 17.45 -10.43 -6.29
CA GLY A 437 17.80 -11.84 -6.48
C GLY A 437 16.93 -12.85 -5.71
N SER A 438 15.83 -12.44 -5.09
CA SER A 438 14.78 -13.36 -4.60
C SER A 438 14.11 -14.14 -5.74
N ASP A 439 13.39 -15.22 -5.42
CA ASP A 439 12.69 -16.02 -6.42
C ASP A 439 11.64 -15.20 -7.19
N PHE A 440 10.90 -14.32 -6.51
CA PHE A 440 9.95 -13.42 -7.17
C PHE A 440 10.64 -12.43 -8.10
N HIS A 441 11.76 -11.85 -7.67
CA HIS A 441 12.58 -10.98 -8.53
C HIS A 441 13.11 -11.72 -9.77
N ARG A 442 13.64 -12.93 -9.58
CA ARG A 442 14.16 -13.78 -10.67
C ARG A 442 13.06 -14.25 -11.62
N LEU A 443 11.84 -14.48 -11.13
CA LEU A 443 10.70 -14.87 -11.94
C LEU A 443 10.45 -13.85 -13.05
N ALA A 444 10.38 -12.55 -12.72
CA ALA A 444 10.24 -11.52 -13.74
C ALA A 444 11.40 -11.56 -14.73
N ARG A 445 12.65 -11.59 -14.26
CA ARG A 445 13.85 -11.65 -15.12
C ARG A 445 13.85 -12.88 -16.06
N PHE A 446 13.25 -13.99 -15.63
CA PHE A 446 13.09 -15.19 -16.46
C PHE A 446 11.98 -15.03 -17.51
N LEU A 447 10.89 -14.32 -17.18
CA LEU A 447 9.77 -14.09 -18.08
C LEU A 447 10.01 -12.96 -19.09
N GLU A 448 10.95 -12.07 -18.83
CA GLU A 448 11.38 -11.02 -19.75
C GLU A 448 11.95 -11.57 -21.06
N ALA A 449 11.84 -10.78 -22.13
CA ALA A 449 12.53 -11.11 -23.37
C ALA A 449 14.05 -10.97 -23.16
N GLN A 450 14.75 -12.09 -23.17
CA GLN A 450 16.19 -12.15 -22.86
C GLN A 450 17.00 -11.37 -23.91
N SER A 451 17.70 -10.32 -23.49
CA SER A 451 18.57 -9.46 -24.32
C SER A 451 20.00 -9.98 -24.52
N GLY A 452 20.24 -11.28 -24.30
CA GLY A 452 21.58 -11.89 -24.42
C GLY A 452 22.60 -11.52 -23.33
N ARG A 453 22.25 -10.61 -22.38
CA ARG A 453 23.07 -10.36 -21.18
C ARG A 453 22.84 -11.50 -20.17
N PHE A 454 23.88 -12.29 -19.88
CA PHE A 454 23.82 -13.37 -18.90
C PHE A 454 23.70 -12.82 -17.48
N HIS A 455 22.60 -13.11 -16.79
CA HIS A 455 22.53 -12.99 -15.34
C HIS A 455 23.25 -14.17 -14.68
N ALA A 456 23.88 -13.95 -13.52
CA ALA A 456 24.70 -14.95 -12.80
C ALA A 456 23.95 -16.25 -12.46
N TRP A 457 22.62 -16.25 -12.54
CA TRP A 457 21.77 -17.42 -12.49
C TRP A 457 20.82 -17.42 -13.70
N SER A 458 20.82 -18.51 -14.48
CA SER A 458 19.90 -18.75 -15.60
C SER A 458 19.64 -20.25 -15.72
N PRO A 459 18.37 -20.72 -15.74
CA PRO A 459 18.06 -22.11 -16.01
C PRO A 459 18.15 -22.47 -17.52
N GLY A 460 18.55 -21.53 -18.37
CA GLY A 460 18.58 -21.66 -19.83
C GLY A 460 17.72 -20.62 -20.54
N GLN A 461 17.78 -20.60 -21.87
CA GLN A 461 16.94 -19.72 -22.70
C GLN A 461 15.49 -20.21 -22.70
N ARG A 462 14.53 -19.33 -22.39
CA ARG A 462 13.13 -19.59 -22.74
C ARG A 462 13.00 -19.38 -24.24
N PHE A 463 12.81 -20.45 -25.00
CA PHE A 463 12.40 -20.36 -26.40
C PHE A 463 10.94 -19.88 -26.42
N GLU A 464 10.72 -18.62 -26.80
CA GLU A 464 9.40 -18.21 -27.28
C GLU A 464 9.22 -18.80 -28.69
N PRO A 465 8.08 -19.44 -29.00
CA PRO A 465 7.84 -19.99 -30.32
C PRO A 465 7.91 -18.88 -31.37
N GLU A 466 8.56 -19.17 -32.50
CA GLU A 466 8.52 -18.30 -33.67
C GLU A 466 7.06 -18.01 -34.02
N SER A 467 6.71 -16.73 -34.17
CA SER A 467 5.36 -16.40 -34.63
C SER A 467 5.24 -16.85 -36.09
N GLU A 468 4.58 -17.98 -36.33
CA GLU A 468 4.16 -18.34 -37.68
C GLU A 468 3.26 -17.20 -38.18
N LYS A 469 3.72 -16.49 -39.21
CA LYS A 469 2.85 -15.56 -39.93
C LYS A 469 1.65 -16.37 -40.43
N PRO A 470 0.41 -15.89 -40.26
CA PRO A 470 -0.71 -16.43 -41.02
C PRO A 470 -0.31 -16.40 -42.50
N SER A 471 -0.39 -17.55 -43.18
CA SER A 471 -0.17 -17.62 -44.63
C SER A 471 -1.09 -16.61 -45.32
N GLU A 472 -0.51 -15.76 -46.18
CA GLU A 472 -1.19 -14.69 -46.93
C GLU A 472 -2.46 -15.15 -47.66
#